data_AF-A0A0K0EWK6-F1
#
_entry.id   AF-A0A0K0EWK6-F1
#
_cell.length_a   1.000
_cell.length_b   1.000
_cell.length_c   1.000
_cell.angle_alpha   90.00
_cell.angle_beta   90.00
_cell.angle_gamma   90.00
#
_symmetry.space_group_name_H-M   'P 1'
#
loop_
_entity.id
_entity.type
_entity.pdbx_description
1 polymer ?
#
loop_
_entity_poly.entity_id
_entity_poly.type
_entity_poly.pdbx_seq_one_letter_code
_entity_poly.pdbx_strand_id
1 'polypeptide(L)'
;MFCNDSMSKNEKNQTNSGNSSSVDFLNFKNNSPKKPGILFRLKRPMNLELCNVLVEEITSKFSNLCDSKERALKLKDEANIYFAKQNYDIAIELYSKAIESDDTNVVFYGNRSFAYLKKEHYGLALQDADKAIQLDKNYVKGYYRRAATKMALGKYEEALKDLGTVLKVKSNDQDALSKYNECKKIVKQRAFAKAISTDHDKVDIADTINVDQLKVEDDYNGPRFDNEITLDFVQELIETFKATKKLHIKYAYKILLKIYHYFKELPSLVEITVPDKQKFTICGDVHGQFYDLMNIFDINGLPSEKNPYLFNGDFVDRGSFSVETIFTLFSLKLLYPNHFFMSRGNHECDSMNKMYGFEGEVKAKYNTKMAEFFTEIFCTLPLCHVINKKIFTCHGGLFRDDGVTLEQIRNTKRFRQPPEEGIMCDLLWSDPQEINGRSPSKRGVGCQFGPDVTEAFLKNNDLLYVVRSHEVKDQGYETHHSGKCYTIFSAPNYCDTMGNKGAFITITGDSLYPPRFTTFDAAPHPDVKAMKYAQSMFGFL
;
A
#
# COMPACT_ATOMS: atom_id res chain seq x y z
N MET A 1 -19.67 14.76 55.18
CA MET A 1 -20.37 15.64 56.12
C MET A 1 -19.30 16.22 57.04
N PHE A 2 -18.98 17.52 56.88
CA PHE A 2 -18.10 18.38 57.72
C PHE A 2 -16.64 17.92 57.90
N CYS A 3 -15.61 18.75 58.04
CA CYS A 3 -15.29 20.17 57.86
C CYS A 3 -13.73 20.19 57.98
N ASN A 4 -12.98 21.01 57.23
CA ASN A 4 -12.46 22.33 57.67
C ASN A 4 -11.88 22.31 59.12
N ASP A 5 -10.72 22.85 59.46
CA ASP A 5 -9.96 23.95 58.88
C ASP A 5 -8.63 24.14 59.66
N SER A 6 -7.59 24.55 58.92
CA SER A 6 -6.70 25.68 59.23
C SER A 6 -5.42 25.57 60.11
N MET A 7 -4.31 25.99 59.46
CA MET A 7 -3.25 26.98 59.83
C MET A 7 -2.69 27.00 61.28
N SER A 8 -1.39 27.18 61.58
CA SER A 8 -0.32 27.91 60.88
C SER A 8 1.08 27.64 61.51
N LYS A 9 2.14 27.76 60.68
CA LYS A 9 3.49 28.33 60.91
C LYS A 9 4.40 27.81 62.05
N ASN A 10 5.58 27.29 61.67
CA ASN A 10 6.85 27.96 61.99
C ASN A 10 8.03 27.47 61.14
N GLU A 11 8.89 28.44 60.80
CA GLU A 11 10.10 28.35 59.98
C GLU A 11 11.26 27.64 60.70
N LYS A 12 12.10 26.89 59.96
CA LYS A 12 13.53 27.22 59.75
C LYS A 12 14.28 26.17 58.93
N ASN A 13 15.07 26.70 58.01
CA ASN A 13 16.09 26.11 57.13
C ASN A 13 16.96 24.99 57.74
N GLN A 14 17.20 23.93 56.97
CA GLN A 14 18.52 23.66 56.36
C GLN A 14 18.50 22.42 55.43
N THR A 15 18.71 22.71 54.15
CA THR A 15 19.48 21.96 53.15
C THR A 15 19.83 20.49 53.41
N ASN A 16 19.28 19.60 52.58
CA ASN A 16 20.13 18.61 51.91
C ASN A 16 19.54 18.20 50.55
N SER A 17 20.41 18.27 49.55
CA SER A 17 20.21 18.05 48.12
C SER A 17 19.94 16.57 47.78
N GLY A 18 18.87 16.31 47.03
CA GLY A 18 18.62 15.05 46.34
C GLY A 18 18.03 15.33 44.96
N ASN A 19 18.88 15.27 43.93
CA ASN A 19 18.53 15.44 42.53
C ASN A 19 17.48 14.39 42.07
N SER A 20 16.26 14.84 41.77
CA SER A 20 15.34 14.13 40.89
C SER A 20 15.27 14.90 39.57
N SER A 21 16.00 14.45 38.53
CA SER A 21 15.94 15.05 37.20
C SER A 21 14.66 14.59 36.49
N SER A 22 13.64 15.43 36.58
CA SER A 22 12.50 15.48 35.67
C SER A 22 12.94 15.90 34.27
N VAL A 23 12.25 15.32 33.28
CA VAL A 23 12.47 15.46 31.85
C VAL A 23 12.07 16.86 31.36
N ASP A 24 13.02 17.64 30.85
CA ASP A 24 12.74 18.88 30.11
C ASP A 24 12.68 18.62 28.60
N PHE A 25 11.55 19.03 28.02
CA PHE A 25 11.32 19.12 26.58
C PHE A 25 12.27 20.16 25.96
N LEU A 26 13.21 19.71 25.12
CA LEU A 26 14.08 20.59 24.34
C LEU A 26 13.30 21.27 23.20
N ASN A 27 12.84 22.50 23.48
CA ASN A 27 12.55 23.53 22.49
C ASN A 27 13.86 24.10 21.95
N PHE A 28 14.22 23.80 20.70
CA PHE A 28 15.35 24.46 20.04
C PHE A 28 14.93 25.81 19.45
N LYS A 29 15.31 26.91 20.13
CA LYS A 29 15.41 28.24 19.52
C LYS A 29 16.69 28.31 18.69
N ASN A 30 16.54 28.63 17.41
CA ASN A 30 17.62 28.93 16.47
C ASN A 30 18.46 30.12 16.96
N ASN A 31 19.78 29.94 17.01
CA ASN A 31 20.75 31.03 16.84
C ASN A 31 22.13 30.45 16.50
N SER A 32 22.60 30.65 15.26
CA SER A 32 24.04 30.70 14.92
C SER A 32 24.25 31.37 13.56
N PRO A 33 25.43 31.98 13.32
CA PRO A 33 25.65 33.00 12.30
C PRO A 33 25.95 32.45 10.90
N LYS A 34 25.63 33.27 9.89
CA LYS A 34 25.79 33.01 8.45
C LYS A 34 27.26 32.82 8.03
N LYS A 35 27.56 31.74 7.31
CA LYS A 35 28.54 31.70 6.20
C LYS A 35 28.05 30.74 5.09
N PRO A 36 28.37 31.00 3.81
CA PRO A 36 27.63 30.42 2.68
C PRO A 36 28.24 29.08 2.27
N GLY A 37 27.46 28.01 2.42
CA GLY A 37 27.71 26.71 1.80
C GLY A 37 26.52 26.37 0.91
N ILE A 38 26.81 26.01 -0.33
CA ILE A 38 25.86 25.75 -1.43
C ILE A 38 24.74 24.82 -0.95
N LEU A 39 23.54 25.36 -0.78
CA LEU A 39 22.35 24.63 -0.35
C LEU A 39 21.52 24.30 -1.59
N PHE A 40 21.71 23.10 -2.15
CA PHE A 40 20.69 22.52 -3.02
C PHE A 40 19.47 22.21 -2.17
N ARG A 41 18.46 23.09 -2.21
CA ARG A 41 17.10 22.77 -1.79
C ARG A 41 16.52 21.77 -2.78
N LEU A 42 16.81 20.49 -2.61
CA LEU A 42 16.08 19.44 -3.31
C LEU A 42 14.75 19.21 -2.58
N LYS A 43 13.69 19.80 -3.13
CA LYS A 43 12.28 19.46 -2.84
C LYS A 43 11.81 18.26 -3.70
N ARG A 44 12.72 17.55 -4.36
CA ARG A 44 12.41 16.38 -5.18
C ARG A 44 12.88 15.10 -4.46
N PRO A 45 12.16 13.99 -4.59
CA PRO A 45 12.64 12.69 -4.19
C PRO A 45 13.93 12.38 -4.96
N MET A 46 14.86 11.73 -4.26
CA MET A 46 16.20 11.46 -4.73
C MET A 46 16.18 10.12 -5.48
N ASN A 47 16.61 10.08 -6.74
CA ASN A 47 16.76 8.84 -7.50
C ASN A 47 17.75 7.90 -6.77
N LEU A 48 17.52 6.59 -6.84
CA LEU A 48 18.35 5.53 -6.24
C LEU A 48 19.86 5.69 -6.50
N GLU A 49 20.26 6.10 -7.71
CA GLU A 49 21.67 6.39 -8.03
C GLU A 49 22.25 7.53 -7.17
N LEU A 50 21.46 8.58 -6.95
CA LEU A 50 21.87 9.73 -6.16
C LEU A 50 21.85 9.41 -4.65
N CYS A 51 20.96 8.53 -4.21
CA CYS A 51 20.99 7.96 -2.86
C CYS A 51 22.30 7.21 -2.61
N ASN A 52 22.72 6.33 -3.53
CA ASN A 52 23.95 5.56 -3.39
C ASN A 52 25.18 6.46 -3.31
N VAL A 53 25.29 7.44 -4.21
CA VAL A 53 26.39 8.43 -4.19
C VAL A 53 26.43 9.17 -2.86
N LEU A 54 25.28 9.64 -2.37
CA LEU A 54 25.25 10.39 -1.12
C LEU A 54 25.58 9.52 0.10
N VAL A 55 25.12 8.28 0.13
CA VAL A 55 25.47 7.31 1.19
C VAL A 55 26.97 7.02 1.18
N GLU A 56 27.58 6.82 0.01
CA GLU A 56 29.03 6.63 -0.12
C GLU A 56 29.81 7.86 0.33
N GLU A 57 29.41 9.05 -0.11
CA GLU A 57 30.02 10.31 0.31
C GLU A 57 29.96 10.48 1.83
N ILE A 58 28.82 10.19 2.47
CA ILE A 58 28.68 10.26 3.92
C ILE A 58 29.56 9.22 4.61
N THR A 59 29.52 7.97 4.14
CA THR A 59 30.27 6.86 4.74
C THR A 59 31.78 7.11 4.65
N SER A 60 32.25 7.68 3.53
CA SER A 60 33.66 8.01 3.32
C SER A 60 34.21 8.99 4.36
N LYS A 61 33.40 9.91 4.89
CA LYS A 61 33.80 10.88 5.93
C LYS A 61 34.25 10.22 7.23
N PHE A 62 33.78 9.00 7.48
CA PHE A 62 34.04 8.25 8.71
C PHE A 62 34.96 7.04 8.49
N SER A 63 35.43 6.83 7.25
CA SER A 63 36.29 5.69 6.88
C SER A 63 37.62 5.66 7.64
N ASN A 64 38.15 6.83 8.02
CA ASN A 64 39.42 6.96 8.75
C ASN A 64 39.30 6.73 10.26
N LEU A 65 38.07 6.59 10.81
CA LEU A 65 37.89 6.30 12.24
C LEU A 65 38.27 4.84 12.54
N CYS A 66 39.30 4.61 13.34
CA CYS A 66 39.75 3.25 13.68
C CYS A 66 38.81 2.52 14.65
N ASP A 67 38.07 3.24 15.50
CA ASP A 67 37.07 2.64 16.39
C ASP A 67 35.76 2.38 15.61
N SER A 68 35.43 1.09 15.44
CA SER A 68 34.24 0.66 14.72
C SER A 68 32.95 1.09 15.43
N LYS A 69 32.94 1.18 16.77
CA LYS A 69 31.78 1.61 17.54
C LYS A 69 31.56 3.11 17.42
N GLU A 70 32.63 3.89 17.47
CA GLU A 70 32.55 5.34 17.22
C GLU A 70 32.03 5.61 15.81
N ARG A 71 32.57 4.92 14.81
CA ARG A 71 32.12 5.00 13.41
C ARG A 71 30.63 4.68 13.28
N ALA A 72 30.17 3.59 13.88
CA ALA A 72 28.77 3.19 13.85
C ALA A 72 27.84 4.25 14.46
N LEU A 73 28.24 4.87 15.58
CA LEU A 73 27.47 5.94 16.21
C LEU A 73 27.33 7.18 15.31
N LYS A 74 28.39 7.57 14.61
CA LYS A 74 28.37 8.69 13.65
C LYS A 74 27.45 8.41 12.47
N LEU A 75 27.53 7.20 11.90
CA LEU A 75 26.63 6.79 10.81
C LEU A 75 25.16 6.79 11.26
N LYS A 76 24.88 6.31 12.47
CA LYS A 76 23.54 6.39 13.07
C LYS A 76 23.08 7.84 13.28
N ASP A 77 23.96 8.77 13.64
CA ASP A 77 23.60 10.19 13.80
C ASP A 77 23.22 10.83 12.46
N GLU A 78 23.97 10.55 11.40
CA GLU A 78 23.59 10.96 10.04
C GLU A 78 22.27 10.32 9.60
N ALA A 79 22.08 9.02 9.85
CA ALA A 79 20.84 8.33 9.57
C ALA A 79 19.63 8.99 10.27
N ASN A 80 19.78 9.41 11.53
CA ASN A 80 18.74 10.14 12.27
C ASN A 80 18.40 11.49 11.60
N ILE A 81 19.39 12.21 11.05
CA ILE A 81 19.17 13.47 10.34
C ILE A 81 18.34 13.24 9.08
N TYR A 82 18.68 12.21 8.29
CA TYR A 82 17.92 11.87 7.07
C TYR A 82 16.52 11.36 7.41
N PHE A 83 16.38 10.56 8.47
CA PHE A 83 15.09 10.12 8.98
C PHE A 83 14.20 11.32 9.37
N ALA A 84 14.75 12.30 10.09
CA ALA A 84 14.01 13.51 10.49
C ALA A 84 13.58 14.37 9.28
N LYS A 85 14.37 14.33 8.19
CA LYS A 85 14.03 14.93 6.89
C LYS A 85 13.06 14.07 6.06
N GLN A 86 12.60 12.94 6.59
CA GLN A 86 11.74 11.95 5.92
C GLN A 86 12.38 11.29 4.69
N ASN A 87 13.71 11.36 4.58
CA ASN A 87 14.46 10.59 3.59
C ASN A 87 14.84 9.24 4.19
N TYR A 88 13.86 8.33 4.16
CA TYR A 88 13.98 7.03 4.82
C TYR A 88 14.92 6.08 4.08
N ASP A 89 15.04 6.18 2.75
CA ASP A 89 15.92 5.31 1.96
C ASP A 89 17.38 5.51 2.37
N ILE A 90 17.85 6.76 2.44
CA ILE A 90 19.21 7.08 2.92
C ILE A 90 19.37 6.74 4.39
N ALA A 91 18.34 6.97 5.21
CA ALA A 91 18.39 6.60 6.63
C ALA A 91 18.57 5.09 6.81
N ILE A 92 17.85 4.27 6.04
CA ILE A 92 17.94 2.80 6.07
C ILE A 92 19.34 2.35 5.68
N GLU A 93 19.91 2.89 4.60
CA GLU A 93 21.26 2.54 4.16
C GLU A 93 22.32 2.93 5.19
N LEU A 94 22.23 4.14 5.76
CA LEU A 94 23.16 4.58 6.80
C LEU A 94 23.03 3.78 8.10
N TYR A 95 21.82 3.39 8.52
CA TYR A 95 21.66 2.45 9.64
C TYR A 95 22.25 1.08 9.31
N SER A 96 22.14 0.62 8.07
CA SER A 96 22.75 -0.64 7.64
C SER A 96 24.26 -0.58 7.71
N LYS A 97 24.88 0.53 7.26
CA LYS A 97 26.32 0.78 7.43
C LYS A 97 26.75 0.89 8.91
N ALA A 98 25.89 1.46 9.76
CA ALA A 98 26.13 1.47 11.21
C ALA A 98 26.15 0.04 11.78
N ILE A 99 25.19 -0.81 11.38
CA ILE A 99 25.11 -2.22 11.81
C ILE A 99 26.27 -3.06 11.27
N GLU A 100 26.70 -2.83 10.02
CA GLU A 100 27.91 -3.45 9.46
C GLU A 100 29.17 -3.10 10.27
N SER A 101 29.20 -1.90 10.89
CA SER A 101 30.33 -1.44 11.72
C SER A 101 30.25 -1.95 13.18
N ASP A 102 29.04 -2.04 13.75
CA ASP A 102 28.77 -2.60 15.08
C ASP A 102 27.35 -3.19 15.12
N ASP A 103 27.26 -4.52 15.18
CA ASP A 103 26.01 -5.28 15.18
C ASP A 103 25.45 -5.55 16.59
N THR A 104 26.10 -5.01 17.63
CA THR A 104 25.72 -5.26 19.03
C THR A 104 24.79 -4.18 19.61
N ASN A 105 24.67 -3.03 18.95
CA ASN A 105 23.89 -1.91 19.45
C ASN A 105 22.41 -1.99 19.04
N VAL A 106 21.54 -2.21 20.04
CA VAL A 106 20.10 -2.38 19.85
C VAL A 106 19.39 -1.18 19.24
N VAL A 107 19.95 0.03 19.40
CA VAL A 107 19.34 1.27 18.88
C VAL A 107 19.37 1.29 17.35
N PHE A 108 20.36 0.67 16.71
CA PHE A 108 20.49 0.69 15.25
C PHE A 108 19.35 -0.09 14.61
N TYR A 109 19.12 -1.32 15.08
CA TYR A 109 17.99 -2.15 14.66
C TYR A 109 16.64 -1.50 15.00
N GLY A 110 16.50 -0.93 16.21
CA GLY A 110 15.25 -0.24 16.60
C GLY A 110 14.91 0.97 15.73
N ASN A 111 15.92 1.73 15.29
CA ASN A 111 15.72 2.88 14.41
C ASN A 111 15.52 2.46 12.95
N ARG A 112 16.26 1.47 12.46
CA ARG A 112 16.08 0.95 11.09
C ARG A 112 14.74 0.23 10.93
N SER A 113 14.30 -0.52 11.93
CA SER A 113 12.92 -1.04 12.02
C SER A 113 11.88 0.06 11.87
N PHE A 114 12.10 1.22 12.50
CA PHE A 114 11.19 2.35 12.37
C PHE A 114 11.19 2.95 10.96
N ALA A 115 12.35 3.04 10.32
CA ALA A 115 12.47 3.48 8.94
C ALA A 115 11.81 2.51 7.96
N TYR A 116 12.00 1.20 8.13
CA TYR A 116 11.28 0.18 7.38
C TYR A 116 9.78 0.28 7.56
N LEU A 117 9.30 0.55 8.77
CA LEU A 117 7.88 0.74 9.03
C LEU A 117 7.31 1.98 8.33
N LYS A 118 8.08 3.08 8.25
CA LYS A 118 7.73 4.27 7.45
C LYS A 118 7.72 4.02 5.95
N LYS A 119 8.51 3.06 5.47
CA LYS A 119 8.56 2.57 4.09
C LYS A 119 7.67 1.34 3.86
N GLU A 120 6.91 0.93 4.88
CA GLU A 120 5.99 -0.21 4.84
C GLU A 120 6.64 -1.55 4.48
N HIS A 121 7.95 -1.65 4.75
CA HIS A 121 8.69 -2.90 4.69
C HIS A 121 8.49 -3.65 6.00
N TYR A 122 7.24 -4.05 6.28
CA TYR A 122 6.84 -4.60 7.56
C TYR A 122 7.57 -5.91 7.92
N GLY A 123 7.94 -6.71 6.93
CA GLY A 123 8.76 -7.91 7.14
C GLY A 123 10.14 -7.55 7.69
N LEU A 124 10.81 -6.59 7.07
CA LEU A 124 12.13 -6.10 7.52
C LEU A 124 12.02 -5.36 8.86
N ALA A 125 10.97 -4.57 9.05
CA ALA A 125 10.69 -3.88 10.31
C ALA A 125 10.51 -4.87 11.47
N LEU A 126 9.80 -5.98 11.22
CA LEU A 126 9.58 -7.05 12.19
C LEU A 126 10.90 -7.75 12.54
N GLN A 127 11.70 -8.12 11.54
CA GLN A 127 13.00 -8.75 11.74
C GLN A 127 13.95 -7.89 12.58
N ASP A 128 14.07 -6.60 12.26
CA ASP A 128 14.92 -5.69 13.03
C ASP A 128 14.39 -5.46 14.45
N ALA A 129 13.06 -5.36 14.63
CA ALA A 129 12.48 -5.23 15.97
C ALA A 129 12.71 -6.49 16.82
N ASP A 130 12.58 -7.68 16.22
CA ASP A 130 12.90 -8.95 16.87
C ASP A 130 14.37 -9.04 17.24
N LYS A 131 15.28 -8.67 16.34
CA LYS A 131 16.72 -8.63 16.60
C LYS A 131 17.07 -7.66 17.73
N ALA A 132 16.47 -6.47 17.76
CA ALA A 132 16.68 -5.51 18.84
C ALA A 132 16.26 -6.07 20.21
N ILE A 133 15.11 -6.77 20.29
CA ILE A 133 14.62 -7.41 21.52
C ILE A 133 15.48 -8.62 21.91
N GLN A 134 16.00 -9.36 20.92
CA GLN A 134 16.91 -10.48 21.16
C GLN A 134 18.23 -10.01 21.81
N LEU A 135 18.77 -8.88 21.34
CA LEU A 135 19.98 -8.27 21.87
C LEU A 135 19.75 -7.67 23.27
N ASP A 136 18.63 -6.97 23.49
CA ASP A 136 18.25 -6.43 24.80
C ASP A 136 16.74 -6.54 25.04
N LYS A 137 16.36 -7.47 25.93
CA LYS A 137 14.96 -7.70 26.34
C LYS A 137 14.36 -6.52 27.13
N ASN A 138 15.18 -5.59 27.60
CA ASN A 138 14.71 -4.39 28.30
C ASN A 138 14.54 -3.20 27.36
N TYR A 139 14.88 -3.34 26.07
CA TYR A 139 14.74 -2.28 25.07
C TYR A 139 13.25 -2.08 24.69
N VAL A 140 12.54 -1.27 25.49
CA VAL A 140 11.09 -1.01 25.34
C VAL A 140 10.70 -0.53 23.94
N LYS A 141 11.56 0.28 23.29
CA LYS A 141 11.32 0.75 21.92
C LYS A 141 11.22 -0.40 20.93
N GLY A 142 11.97 -1.49 21.11
CA GLY A 142 11.89 -2.69 20.26
C GLY A 142 10.49 -3.30 20.28
N TYR A 143 9.92 -3.52 21.46
CA TYR A 143 8.54 -4.02 21.61
C TYR A 143 7.52 -3.08 20.97
N TYR A 144 7.71 -1.79 21.13
CA TYR A 144 6.83 -0.79 20.53
C TYR A 144 6.89 -0.81 18.99
N ARG A 145 8.09 -0.90 18.39
CA ARG A 145 8.25 -1.05 16.92
C ARG A 145 7.65 -2.36 16.42
N ARG A 146 7.87 -3.46 17.15
CA ARG A 146 7.31 -4.76 16.81
C ARG A 146 5.78 -4.77 16.87
N ALA A 147 5.20 -4.14 17.89
CA ALA A 147 3.76 -4.00 18.02
C ALA A 147 3.15 -3.21 16.86
N ALA A 148 3.72 -2.04 16.55
CA ALA A 148 3.25 -1.21 15.43
C ALA A 148 3.33 -1.98 14.09
N THR A 149 4.42 -2.71 13.87
CA THR A 149 4.60 -3.57 12.69
C THR A 149 3.57 -4.69 12.64
N LYS A 150 3.32 -5.38 13.76
CA LYS A 150 2.30 -6.44 13.85
C LYS A 150 0.88 -5.91 13.64
N MET A 151 0.59 -4.70 14.11
CA MET A 151 -0.69 -4.04 13.81
C MET A 151 -0.85 -3.78 12.31
N ALA A 152 0.20 -3.29 11.65
CA ALA A 152 0.20 -3.08 10.20
C ALA A 152 0.00 -4.38 9.41
N LEU A 153 0.57 -5.48 9.89
CA LEU A 153 0.39 -6.83 9.36
C LEU A 153 -0.95 -7.50 9.75
N GLY A 154 -1.83 -6.81 10.49
CA GLY A 154 -3.10 -7.37 10.95
C GLY A 154 -2.99 -8.43 12.06
N LYS A 155 -1.79 -8.62 12.65
CA LYS A 155 -1.48 -9.54 13.75
C LYS A 155 -1.81 -8.92 15.12
N TYR A 156 -3.07 -8.53 15.31
CA TYR A 156 -3.48 -7.69 16.43
C TYR A 156 -3.33 -8.37 17.80
N GLU A 157 -3.56 -9.69 17.89
CA GLU A 157 -3.42 -10.43 19.14
C GLU A 157 -1.96 -10.44 19.63
N GLU A 158 -1.01 -10.56 18.71
CA GLU A 158 0.42 -10.49 19.02
C GLU A 158 0.86 -9.06 19.33
N ALA A 159 0.37 -8.08 18.58
CA ALA A 159 0.65 -6.66 18.85
C ALA A 159 0.17 -6.25 20.25
N LEU A 160 -1.00 -6.75 20.67
CA LEU A 160 -1.55 -6.47 22.00
C LEU A 160 -0.64 -6.98 23.13
N LYS A 161 0.02 -8.13 22.94
CA LYS A 161 1.01 -8.67 23.91
C LYS A 161 2.24 -7.76 24.03
N ASP A 162 2.73 -7.27 22.89
CA ASP A 162 3.89 -6.37 22.86
C ASP A 162 3.55 -5.00 23.48
N LEU A 163 2.39 -4.42 23.16
CA LEU A 163 1.90 -3.18 23.80
C LEU A 163 1.68 -3.33 25.31
N GLY A 164 1.15 -4.48 25.74
CA GLY A 164 1.03 -4.80 27.16
C GLY A 164 2.39 -4.85 27.86
N THR A 165 3.43 -5.32 27.18
CA THR A 165 4.82 -5.31 27.70
C THR A 165 5.35 -3.88 27.82
N VAL A 166 5.10 -3.03 26.84
CA VAL A 166 5.46 -1.60 26.90
C VAL A 166 4.80 -0.91 28.09
N LEU A 167 3.50 -1.11 28.29
CA LEU A 167 2.73 -0.49 29.37
C LEU A 167 3.09 -0.99 30.77
N LYS A 168 3.62 -2.21 30.90
CA LYS A 168 4.17 -2.70 32.18
C LYS A 168 5.38 -1.89 32.62
N VAL A 169 6.22 -1.45 31.67
CA VAL A 169 7.44 -0.67 31.96
C VAL A 169 7.14 0.84 32.00
N LYS A 170 6.24 1.31 31.13
CA LYS A 170 5.87 2.72 30.99
C LYS A 170 4.35 2.89 31.11
N SER A 171 3.82 2.74 32.32
CA SER A 171 2.37 2.81 32.58
C SER A 171 1.72 4.15 32.21
N ASN A 172 2.49 5.23 32.22
CA ASN A 172 2.00 6.59 31.98
C ASN A 172 2.19 7.06 30.53
N ASP A 173 2.72 6.21 29.65
CA ASP A 173 2.89 6.52 28.23
C ASP A 173 1.51 6.57 27.55
N GLN A 174 1.01 7.80 27.36
CA GLN A 174 -0.33 8.06 26.82
C GLN A 174 -0.49 7.50 25.40
N ASP A 175 0.58 7.55 24.61
CA ASP A 175 0.57 7.00 23.27
C ASP A 175 0.44 5.47 23.33
N ALA A 176 1.32 4.78 24.06
CA ALA A 176 1.23 3.33 24.21
C ALA A 176 -0.13 2.87 24.76
N LEU A 177 -0.74 3.64 25.67
CA LEU A 177 -2.05 3.35 26.24
C LEU A 177 -3.17 3.49 25.20
N SER A 178 -3.13 4.56 24.41
CA SER A 178 -4.03 4.76 23.28
C SER A 178 -3.92 3.59 22.30
N LYS A 179 -2.69 3.21 21.93
CA LYS A 179 -2.43 2.10 21.01
C LYS A 179 -2.95 0.76 21.52
N TYR A 180 -2.74 0.48 22.80
CA TYR A 180 -3.24 -0.73 23.44
C TYR A 180 -4.77 -0.81 23.42
N ASN A 181 -5.45 0.29 23.77
CA ASN A 181 -6.92 0.33 23.81
C ASN A 181 -7.53 0.14 22.43
N GLU A 182 -6.94 0.76 21.40
CA GLU A 182 -7.38 0.59 20.02
C GLU A 182 -7.13 -0.84 19.52
N CYS A 183 -5.93 -1.38 19.71
CA CYS A 183 -5.62 -2.76 19.34
C CYS A 183 -6.57 -3.75 20.04
N LYS A 184 -6.87 -3.52 21.32
CA LYS A 184 -7.83 -4.32 22.09
C LYS A 184 -9.24 -4.23 21.54
N LYS A 185 -9.68 -3.06 21.08
CA LYS A 185 -10.99 -2.86 20.43
C LYS A 185 -11.06 -3.68 19.14
N ILE A 186 -10.03 -3.63 18.31
CA ILE A 186 -9.97 -4.39 17.05
C ILE A 186 -10.01 -5.90 17.33
N VAL A 187 -9.19 -6.42 18.24
CA VAL A 187 -9.20 -7.85 18.62
C VAL A 187 -10.59 -8.28 19.08
N LYS A 188 -11.27 -7.48 19.92
CA LYS A 188 -12.64 -7.78 20.36
C LYS A 188 -13.64 -7.79 19.21
N GLN A 189 -13.57 -6.81 18.31
CA GLN A 189 -14.45 -6.75 17.13
C GLN A 189 -14.24 -7.94 16.21
N ARG A 190 -12.98 -8.35 15.96
CA ARG A 190 -12.66 -9.53 15.15
C ARG A 190 -13.12 -10.83 15.82
N ALA A 191 -12.90 -10.98 17.13
CA ALA A 191 -13.38 -12.13 17.88
C ALA A 191 -14.91 -12.23 17.86
N PHE A 192 -15.61 -11.10 18.00
CA PHE A 192 -17.06 -11.03 17.87
C PHE A 192 -17.52 -11.39 16.46
N ALA A 193 -16.93 -10.79 15.43
CA ALA A 193 -17.21 -11.10 14.02
C ALA A 193 -16.99 -12.58 13.68
N LYS A 194 -15.93 -13.19 14.23
CA LYS A 194 -15.66 -14.63 14.08
C LYS A 194 -16.68 -15.50 14.81
N ALA A 195 -17.15 -15.07 15.98
CA ALA A 195 -18.15 -15.81 16.76
C ALA A 195 -19.55 -15.77 16.12
N ILE A 196 -19.91 -14.67 15.44
CA ILE A 196 -21.17 -14.54 14.69
C ILE A 196 -21.08 -15.11 13.26
N SER A 197 -19.88 -15.49 12.80
CA SER A 197 -19.65 -16.11 11.50
C SER A 197 -20.09 -17.57 11.52
N THR A 198 -21.40 -17.81 11.46
CA THR A 198 -21.97 -19.13 11.18
C THR A 198 -22.04 -19.34 9.67
N ASP A 199 -21.38 -20.38 9.15
CA ASP A 199 -21.23 -20.69 7.72
C ASP A 199 -22.52 -21.09 6.98
N HIS A 200 -23.70 -21.00 7.61
CA HIS A 200 -24.94 -21.57 7.06
C HIS A 200 -26.02 -20.59 6.59
N ASP A 201 -25.95 -19.28 6.84
CA ASP A 201 -27.00 -18.33 6.41
C ASP A 201 -26.48 -16.91 6.13
N LYS A 202 -25.39 -16.75 5.37
CA LYS A 202 -25.03 -15.41 4.87
C LYS A 202 -25.90 -15.05 3.67
N VAL A 203 -26.84 -14.14 3.89
CA VAL A 203 -27.55 -13.45 2.80
C VAL A 203 -26.52 -12.55 2.10
N ASP A 204 -26.32 -12.74 0.79
CA ASP A 204 -25.45 -11.86 0.00
C ASP A 204 -25.95 -10.41 0.12
N ILE A 205 -25.06 -9.42 0.26
CA ILE A 205 -25.50 -8.02 0.39
C ILE A 205 -26.31 -7.61 -0.84
N ALA A 206 -25.98 -8.16 -2.01
CA ALA A 206 -26.71 -8.01 -3.26
C ALA A 206 -28.23 -8.27 -3.10
N ASP A 207 -28.61 -9.35 -2.40
CA ASP A 207 -30.02 -9.75 -2.22
C ASP A 207 -30.79 -8.80 -1.30
N THR A 208 -30.08 -8.02 -0.51
CA THR A 208 -30.67 -7.04 0.42
C THR A 208 -30.82 -5.64 -0.19
N ILE A 209 -30.34 -5.42 -1.42
CA ILE A 209 -30.37 -4.10 -2.08
C ILE A 209 -31.56 -4.05 -3.04
N ASN A 210 -32.54 -3.20 -2.72
CA ASN A 210 -33.64 -2.88 -3.62
C ASN A 210 -33.45 -1.49 -4.24
N VAL A 211 -32.97 -1.44 -5.48
CA VAL A 211 -32.70 -0.19 -6.21
C VAL A 211 -33.95 0.58 -6.61
N ASP A 212 -35.10 -0.08 -6.71
CA ASP A 212 -36.36 0.54 -7.13
C ASP A 212 -36.96 1.42 -6.02
N GLN A 213 -36.67 1.07 -4.77
CA GLN A 213 -37.07 1.87 -3.60
C GLN A 213 -36.22 3.14 -3.42
N LEU A 214 -35.07 3.24 -4.11
CA LEU A 214 -34.23 4.43 -4.06
C LEU A 214 -34.85 5.51 -4.96
N LYS A 215 -35.43 6.53 -4.33
CA LYS A 215 -35.88 7.76 -4.99
C LYS A 215 -34.67 8.57 -5.41
N VAL A 216 -34.71 9.13 -6.62
CA VAL A 216 -33.75 10.14 -7.08
C VAL A 216 -34.42 11.49 -6.91
N GLU A 217 -33.72 12.45 -6.31
CA GLU A 217 -34.25 13.80 -6.13
C GLU A 217 -34.43 14.51 -7.48
N ASP A 218 -35.44 15.38 -7.56
CA ASP A 218 -35.81 16.08 -8.81
C ASP A 218 -34.72 17.08 -9.26
N ASP A 219 -33.89 17.54 -8.32
CA ASP A 219 -32.77 18.46 -8.55
C ASP A 219 -31.44 17.74 -8.88
N TYR A 220 -31.40 16.40 -8.85
CA TYR A 220 -30.21 15.66 -9.26
C TYR A 220 -30.01 15.78 -10.77
N ASN A 221 -28.96 16.49 -11.16
CA ASN A 221 -28.57 16.75 -12.56
C ASN A 221 -27.30 15.98 -12.98
N GLY A 222 -26.96 14.93 -12.26
CA GLY A 222 -25.85 14.05 -12.62
C GLY A 222 -26.29 12.87 -13.49
N PRO A 223 -25.34 11.99 -13.84
CA PRO A 223 -25.54 10.91 -14.79
C PRO A 223 -26.57 9.90 -14.32
N ARG A 224 -27.34 9.39 -15.30
CA ARG A 224 -28.45 8.44 -15.13
C ARG A 224 -28.36 7.35 -16.19
N PHE A 225 -28.69 6.12 -15.81
CA PHE A 225 -28.90 5.04 -16.76
C PHE A 225 -29.99 4.10 -16.28
N ASP A 226 -30.69 3.47 -17.24
CA ASP A 226 -31.76 2.52 -16.96
C ASP A 226 -31.21 1.09 -16.93
N ASN A 227 -31.10 0.43 -18.08
CA ASN A 227 -30.66 -0.96 -18.10
C ASN A 227 -29.17 -1.06 -18.36
N GLU A 228 -28.67 -0.52 -19.46
CA GLU A 228 -27.26 -0.69 -19.84
C GLU A 228 -26.43 0.56 -19.62
N ILE A 229 -25.14 0.35 -19.32
CA ILE A 229 -24.14 1.41 -19.30
C ILE A 229 -23.84 1.79 -20.75
N THR A 230 -23.91 3.08 -21.06
CA THR A 230 -23.59 3.62 -22.39
C THR A 230 -22.31 4.47 -22.33
N LEU A 231 -21.71 4.74 -23.48
CA LEU A 231 -20.56 5.64 -23.57
C LEU A 231 -20.91 7.05 -23.05
N ASP A 232 -22.09 7.56 -23.40
CA ASP A 232 -22.58 8.87 -22.94
C ASP A 232 -22.68 8.94 -21.41
N PHE A 233 -23.21 7.89 -20.78
CA PHE A 233 -23.25 7.79 -19.32
C PHE A 233 -21.84 7.81 -18.70
N VAL A 234 -20.89 7.06 -19.28
CA VAL A 234 -19.50 7.02 -18.78
C VAL A 234 -18.83 8.38 -18.92
N GLN A 235 -19.05 9.08 -20.04
CA GLN A 235 -18.51 10.42 -20.25
C GLN A 235 -19.12 11.43 -19.26
N GLU A 236 -20.43 11.41 -19.07
CA GLU A 236 -21.11 12.26 -18.08
C GLU A 236 -20.66 11.95 -16.64
N LEU A 237 -20.41 10.68 -16.32
CA LEU A 237 -19.85 10.23 -15.05
C LEU A 237 -18.46 10.80 -14.81
N ILE A 238 -17.57 10.70 -15.81
CA ILE A 238 -16.22 11.26 -15.75
C ILE A 238 -16.27 12.78 -15.52
N GLU A 239 -17.10 13.51 -16.27
CA GLU A 239 -17.20 14.96 -16.11
C GLU A 239 -17.82 15.36 -14.76
N THR A 240 -18.78 14.58 -14.26
CA THR A 240 -19.32 14.74 -12.90
C THR A 240 -18.23 14.61 -11.84
N PHE A 241 -17.38 13.59 -11.96
CA PHE A 241 -16.27 13.36 -11.03
C PHE A 241 -15.15 14.40 -11.15
N LYS A 242 -14.79 14.83 -12.37
CA LYS A 242 -13.84 15.94 -12.57
C LYS A 242 -14.34 17.23 -11.90
N ALA A 243 -15.64 17.48 -11.93
CA ALA A 243 -16.31 18.57 -11.25
C ALA A 243 -16.49 18.37 -9.74
N THR A 244 -15.88 17.34 -9.14
CA THR A 244 -15.95 16.99 -7.71
C THR A 244 -17.37 16.73 -7.19
N LYS A 245 -18.28 16.35 -8.10
CA LYS A 245 -19.64 15.90 -7.76
C LYS A 245 -19.67 14.38 -7.62
N LYS A 246 -20.75 13.85 -7.06
CA LYS A 246 -20.91 12.41 -6.82
C LYS A 246 -22.01 11.80 -7.68
N LEU A 247 -21.83 10.54 -8.06
CA LEU A 247 -22.88 9.71 -8.67
C LEU A 247 -23.98 9.44 -7.63
N HIS A 248 -25.25 9.59 -8.00
CA HIS A 248 -26.35 9.29 -7.10
C HIS A 248 -26.37 7.81 -6.67
N ILE A 249 -26.71 7.56 -5.41
CA ILE A 249 -26.60 6.25 -4.75
C ILE A 249 -27.37 5.13 -5.48
N LYS A 250 -28.50 5.46 -6.10
CA LYS A 250 -29.26 4.52 -6.95
C LYS A 250 -28.41 3.94 -8.07
N TYR A 251 -27.76 4.81 -8.85
CA TYR A 251 -26.96 4.39 -10.01
C TYR A 251 -25.65 3.74 -9.57
N ALA A 252 -25.08 4.18 -8.45
CA ALA A 252 -23.95 3.51 -7.81
C ALA A 252 -24.30 2.04 -7.48
N TYR A 253 -25.41 1.78 -6.77
CA TYR A 253 -25.83 0.40 -6.49
C TYR A 253 -26.16 -0.40 -7.75
N LYS A 254 -26.75 0.21 -8.79
CA LYS A 254 -26.99 -0.48 -10.07
C LYS A 254 -25.68 -0.95 -10.73
N ILE A 255 -24.63 -0.11 -10.72
CA ILE A 255 -23.29 -0.52 -11.20
C ILE A 255 -22.75 -1.67 -10.35
N LEU A 256 -22.82 -1.54 -9.02
CA LEU A 256 -22.28 -2.54 -8.09
C LEU A 256 -22.98 -3.90 -8.20
N LEU A 257 -24.30 -3.93 -8.34
CA LEU A 257 -25.05 -5.17 -8.55
C LEU A 257 -24.66 -5.83 -9.88
N LYS A 258 -24.63 -5.05 -10.98
CA LYS A 258 -24.24 -5.58 -12.29
C LYS A 258 -22.82 -6.15 -12.30
N ILE A 259 -21.87 -5.41 -11.75
CA ILE A 259 -20.47 -5.85 -11.75
C ILE A 259 -20.24 -7.04 -10.79
N TYR A 260 -20.96 -7.10 -9.66
CA TYR A 260 -20.93 -8.23 -8.74
C TYR A 260 -21.28 -9.54 -9.44
N HIS A 261 -22.43 -9.56 -10.14
CA HIS A 261 -22.87 -10.74 -10.89
C HIS A 261 -21.92 -11.07 -12.03
N TYR A 262 -21.50 -10.06 -12.81
CA TYR A 262 -20.58 -10.25 -13.92
C TYR A 262 -19.25 -10.89 -13.49
N PHE A 263 -18.62 -10.40 -12.42
CA PHE A 263 -17.35 -10.95 -11.96
C PHE A 263 -17.49 -12.35 -11.36
N LYS A 264 -18.64 -12.75 -10.81
CA LYS A 264 -18.87 -14.12 -10.32
C LYS A 264 -18.83 -15.17 -11.44
N GLU A 265 -19.15 -14.76 -12.67
CA GLU A 265 -19.13 -15.64 -13.84
C GLU A 265 -17.74 -15.83 -14.44
N LEU A 266 -16.79 -14.94 -14.14
CA LEU A 266 -15.43 -15.04 -14.66
C LEU A 266 -14.59 -16.14 -13.95
N PRO A 267 -13.64 -16.76 -14.64
CA PRO A 267 -12.63 -17.61 -14.00
C PRO A 267 -11.61 -16.80 -13.18
N SER A 268 -10.87 -17.47 -12.30
CA SER A 268 -9.80 -16.81 -11.52
C SER A 268 -8.61 -16.38 -12.37
N LEU A 269 -8.37 -17.09 -13.48
CA LEU A 269 -7.42 -16.74 -14.53
C LEU A 269 -8.21 -16.51 -15.81
N VAL A 270 -8.15 -15.30 -16.36
CA VAL A 270 -8.83 -14.92 -17.59
C VAL A 270 -7.85 -14.96 -18.77
N GLU A 271 -8.22 -15.64 -19.84
CA GLU A 271 -7.44 -15.64 -21.09
C GLU A 271 -7.92 -14.51 -22.00
N ILE A 272 -6.98 -13.73 -22.51
CA ILE A 272 -7.22 -12.61 -23.41
C ILE A 272 -6.60 -12.95 -24.76
N THR A 273 -7.40 -12.84 -25.83
CA THR A 273 -6.91 -12.90 -27.21
C THR A 273 -6.91 -11.49 -27.80
N VAL A 274 -5.74 -11.05 -28.23
CA VAL A 274 -5.49 -9.80 -28.94
C VAL A 274 -5.22 -10.15 -30.39
N PRO A 275 -6.12 -9.81 -31.32
CA PRO A 275 -5.93 -10.00 -32.75
C PRO A 275 -4.67 -9.31 -33.30
N ASP A 276 -4.14 -9.84 -34.40
CA ASP A 276 -3.03 -9.24 -35.13
C ASP A 276 -3.28 -7.76 -35.41
N LYS A 277 -2.24 -6.93 -35.26
CA LYS A 277 -2.28 -5.46 -35.44
C LYS A 277 -3.20 -4.70 -34.49
N GLN A 278 -4.01 -5.36 -33.67
CA GLN A 278 -4.81 -4.71 -32.63
C GLN A 278 -3.90 -4.34 -31.45
N LYS A 279 -3.94 -3.06 -31.07
CA LYS A 279 -3.26 -2.55 -29.88
C LYS A 279 -3.93 -3.09 -28.61
N PHE A 280 -3.13 -3.38 -27.59
CA PHE A 280 -3.60 -3.67 -26.23
C PHE A 280 -2.75 -2.93 -25.21
N THR A 281 -3.40 -2.36 -24.18
CA THR A 281 -2.73 -1.56 -23.15
C THR A 281 -2.78 -2.26 -21.79
N ILE A 282 -1.67 -2.29 -21.05
CA ILE A 282 -1.60 -2.80 -19.68
C ILE A 282 -1.17 -1.66 -18.75
N CYS A 283 -2.01 -1.33 -17.78
CA CYS A 283 -1.76 -0.37 -16.72
C CYS A 283 -1.50 -1.11 -15.39
N GLY A 284 -0.66 -0.53 -14.55
CA GLY A 284 -0.46 -0.97 -13.17
C GLY A 284 -1.40 -0.24 -12.19
N ASP A 285 -0.89 -0.06 -10.98
CA ASP A 285 -1.59 0.56 -9.86
C ASP A 285 -2.00 2.01 -10.19
N VAL A 286 -3.17 2.41 -9.71
CA VAL A 286 -3.71 3.78 -9.87
C VAL A 286 -4.00 4.43 -8.51
N HIS A 287 -4.33 3.63 -7.49
CA HIS A 287 -4.47 4.08 -6.10
C HIS A 287 -5.31 5.35 -5.91
N GLY A 288 -6.51 5.36 -6.48
CA GLY A 288 -7.43 6.48 -6.31
C GLY A 288 -6.94 7.83 -6.87
N GLN A 289 -5.93 7.82 -7.75
CA GLN A 289 -5.49 9.01 -8.48
C GLN A 289 -6.36 9.21 -9.75
N PHE A 290 -7.63 9.54 -9.54
CA PHE A 290 -8.63 9.66 -10.60
C PHE A 290 -8.20 10.61 -11.75
N TYR A 291 -7.57 11.74 -11.42
CA TYR A 291 -7.14 12.71 -12.43
C TYR A 291 -5.98 12.18 -13.28
N ASP A 292 -5.12 11.34 -12.72
CA ASP A 292 -4.08 10.63 -13.48
C ASP A 292 -4.66 9.51 -14.34
N LEU A 293 -5.71 8.81 -13.87
CA LEU A 293 -6.47 7.89 -14.70
C LEU A 293 -7.03 8.60 -15.94
N MET A 294 -7.57 9.81 -15.78
CA MET A 294 -8.04 10.61 -16.91
C MET A 294 -6.90 11.00 -17.84
N ASN A 295 -5.75 11.39 -17.29
CA ASN A 295 -4.55 11.69 -18.08
C ASN A 295 -4.07 10.47 -18.91
N ILE A 296 -4.15 9.25 -18.36
CA ILE A 296 -3.88 8.02 -19.14
C ILE A 296 -4.80 7.94 -20.36
N PHE A 297 -6.10 8.22 -20.18
CA PHE A 297 -7.07 8.19 -21.28
C PHE A 297 -6.90 9.34 -22.27
N ASP A 298 -6.45 10.51 -21.82
CA ASP A 298 -6.13 11.64 -22.71
C ASP A 298 -4.89 11.32 -23.57
N ILE A 299 -3.86 10.70 -22.99
CA ILE A 299 -2.63 10.31 -23.70
C ILE A 299 -2.86 9.13 -24.63
N ASN A 300 -3.56 8.09 -24.17
CA ASN A 300 -3.60 6.78 -24.81
C ASN A 300 -4.95 6.45 -25.46
N GLY A 301 -5.91 7.38 -25.38
CA GLY A 301 -7.28 7.25 -25.86
C GLY A 301 -8.20 6.55 -24.85
N LEU A 302 -9.47 6.92 -24.83
CA LEU A 302 -10.49 6.24 -24.02
C LEU A 302 -10.56 4.74 -24.37
N PRO A 303 -10.91 3.88 -23.40
CA PRO A 303 -11.17 2.48 -23.68
C PRO A 303 -12.30 2.30 -24.68
N SER A 304 -12.13 1.34 -25.58
CA SER A 304 -13.14 0.94 -26.56
C SER A 304 -12.81 -0.46 -27.08
N GLU A 305 -13.66 -1.02 -27.94
CA GLU A 305 -13.37 -2.28 -28.62
C GLU A 305 -12.06 -2.21 -29.43
N LYS A 306 -11.70 -1.03 -29.96
CA LYS A 306 -10.46 -0.81 -30.73
C LYS A 306 -9.27 -0.39 -29.87
N ASN A 307 -9.49 -0.06 -28.60
CA ASN A 307 -8.44 0.37 -27.67
C ASN A 307 -8.65 -0.33 -26.31
N PRO A 308 -8.39 -1.66 -26.24
CA PRO A 308 -8.58 -2.43 -25.03
C PRO A 308 -7.52 -2.14 -23.96
N TYR A 309 -7.91 -2.32 -22.70
CA TYR A 309 -7.09 -2.09 -21.51
C TYR A 309 -7.19 -3.24 -20.52
N LEU A 310 -6.08 -3.51 -19.83
CA LEU A 310 -6.01 -4.25 -18.58
C LEU A 310 -5.50 -3.32 -17.47
N PHE A 311 -6.24 -3.18 -16.38
CA PHE A 311 -5.76 -2.56 -15.14
C PHE A 311 -5.41 -3.64 -14.12
N ASN A 312 -4.13 -3.70 -13.74
CA ASN A 312 -3.56 -4.82 -13.02
C ASN A 312 -3.53 -4.61 -11.48
N GLY A 313 -4.71 -4.44 -10.90
CA GLY A 313 -4.93 -4.29 -9.46
C GLY A 313 -4.65 -2.90 -8.90
N ASP A 314 -4.96 -2.72 -7.62
CA ASP A 314 -4.66 -1.53 -6.82
C ASP A 314 -5.26 -0.25 -7.42
N PHE A 315 -6.57 -0.29 -7.56
CA PHE A 315 -7.38 0.82 -8.09
C PHE A 315 -7.66 1.86 -7.02
N VAL A 316 -7.74 1.43 -5.76
CA VAL A 316 -8.22 2.19 -4.62
C VAL A 316 -7.14 2.33 -3.54
N ASP A 317 -7.53 2.97 -2.43
CA ASP A 317 -6.69 3.35 -1.30
C ASP A 317 -5.63 4.40 -1.66
N ARG A 318 -5.07 5.05 -0.63
CA ARG A 318 -4.01 6.07 -0.75
C ARG A 318 -4.50 7.38 -1.33
N GLY A 319 -4.83 7.40 -2.62
CA GLY A 319 -5.45 8.56 -3.25
C GLY A 319 -6.85 8.78 -2.71
N SER A 320 -7.23 10.06 -2.62
CA SER A 320 -8.50 10.49 -2.01
C SER A 320 -9.65 10.58 -3.03
N PHE A 321 -9.47 9.98 -4.21
CA PHE A 321 -10.47 9.87 -5.28
C PHE A 321 -10.67 8.41 -5.71
N SER A 322 -10.59 7.48 -4.76
CA SER A 322 -10.73 6.05 -5.00
C SER A 322 -12.15 5.68 -5.46
N VAL A 323 -13.17 6.37 -4.94
CA VAL A 323 -14.56 6.17 -5.34
C VAL A 323 -14.78 6.54 -6.81
N GLU A 324 -14.28 7.70 -7.25
CA GLU A 324 -14.37 8.15 -8.63
C GLU A 324 -13.64 7.19 -9.57
N THR A 325 -12.44 6.76 -9.15
CA THR A 325 -11.61 5.79 -9.88
C THR A 325 -12.36 4.47 -10.09
N ILE A 326 -12.83 3.83 -9.00
CA ILE A 326 -13.43 2.50 -9.10
C ILE A 326 -14.77 2.50 -9.85
N PHE A 327 -15.62 3.53 -9.67
CA PHE A 327 -16.86 3.63 -10.43
C PHE A 327 -16.61 3.83 -11.93
N THR A 328 -15.58 4.61 -12.29
CA THR A 328 -15.19 4.77 -13.69
C THR A 328 -14.71 3.46 -14.29
N LEU A 329 -13.83 2.73 -13.61
CA LEU A 329 -13.32 1.43 -14.07
C LEU A 329 -14.44 0.37 -14.18
N PHE A 330 -15.35 0.29 -13.20
CA PHE A 330 -16.48 -0.63 -13.25
C PHE A 330 -17.47 -0.28 -14.37
N SER A 331 -17.76 1.00 -14.60
CA SER A 331 -18.61 1.40 -15.72
C SER A 331 -17.96 1.08 -17.07
N LEU A 332 -16.64 1.30 -17.23
CA LEU A 332 -15.91 0.89 -18.43
C LEU A 332 -15.87 -0.64 -18.61
N LYS A 333 -15.77 -1.41 -17.51
CA LYS A 333 -15.86 -2.87 -17.56
C LYS A 333 -17.22 -3.35 -18.03
N LEU A 334 -18.30 -2.75 -17.53
CA LEU A 334 -19.67 -3.07 -17.94
C LEU A 334 -19.96 -2.63 -19.38
N LEU A 335 -19.37 -1.51 -19.83
CA LEU A 335 -19.52 -1.01 -21.20
C LEU A 335 -18.74 -1.85 -22.23
N TYR A 336 -17.52 -2.29 -21.88
CA TYR A 336 -16.63 -3.03 -22.76
C TYR A 336 -16.18 -4.35 -22.14
N PRO A 337 -17.09 -5.31 -21.86
CA PRO A 337 -16.80 -6.51 -21.09
C PRO A 337 -15.68 -7.38 -21.67
N ASN A 338 -15.49 -7.38 -22.99
CA ASN A 338 -14.47 -8.17 -23.68
C ASN A 338 -13.21 -7.36 -24.09
N HIS A 339 -13.14 -6.09 -23.70
CA HIS A 339 -12.04 -5.18 -24.10
C HIS A 339 -11.50 -4.35 -22.92
N PHE A 340 -12.16 -4.38 -21.76
CA PHE A 340 -11.69 -3.78 -20.53
C PHE A 340 -11.54 -4.88 -19.47
N PHE A 341 -10.34 -5.02 -18.92
CA PHE A 341 -9.97 -6.10 -18.03
C PHE A 341 -9.42 -5.55 -16.71
N MET A 342 -9.65 -6.28 -15.62
CA MET A 342 -9.31 -5.85 -14.27
C MET A 342 -8.83 -7.06 -13.47
N SER A 343 -7.60 -7.00 -12.97
CA SER A 343 -7.08 -7.98 -12.00
C SER A 343 -7.26 -7.46 -10.58
N ARG A 344 -7.43 -8.35 -9.61
CA ARG A 344 -7.38 -8.00 -8.19
C ARG A 344 -5.95 -7.64 -7.79
N GLY A 345 -5.77 -6.56 -7.04
CA GLY A 345 -4.54 -6.23 -6.31
C GLY A 345 -4.66 -6.50 -4.81
N ASN A 346 -3.59 -6.24 -4.05
CA ASN A 346 -3.65 -6.44 -2.60
C ASN A 346 -4.48 -5.37 -1.90
N HIS A 347 -4.66 -4.19 -2.49
CA HIS A 347 -5.54 -3.15 -1.98
C HIS A 347 -7.03 -3.41 -2.24
N GLU A 348 -7.41 -4.36 -3.09
CA GLU A 348 -8.80 -4.85 -3.18
C GLU A 348 -9.09 -5.91 -2.09
N CYS A 349 -8.79 -5.57 -0.82
CA CYS A 349 -9.10 -6.39 0.34
C CYS A 349 -9.49 -5.58 1.58
N ASP A 350 -10.27 -6.21 2.46
CA ASP A 350 -10.87 -5.58 3.64
C ASP A 350 -9.83 -4.93 4.57
N SER A 351 -8.73 -5.64 4.81
CA SER A 351 -7.69 -5.17 5.72
C SER A 351 -6.98 -3.91 5.21
N MET A 352 -6.75 -3.82 3.89
CA MET A 352 -6.13 -2.64 3.29
C MET A 352 -7.13 -1.49 3.24
N ASN A 353 -8.37 -1.72 2.80
CA ASN A 353 -9.37 -0.65 2.67
C ASN A 353 -9.71 0.04 3.99
N LYS A 354 -9.71 -0.69 5.10
CA LYS A 354 -9.85 -0.14 6.45
C LYS A 354 -8.71 0.78 6.83
N MET A 355 -7.50 0.41 6.43
CA MET A 355 -6.28 1.08 6.84
C MET A 355 -5.97 2.29 5.94
N TYR A 356 -6.12 2.14 4.62
CA TYR A 356 -5.57 3.07 3.63
C TYR A 356 -6.60 3.97 2.94
N GLY A 357 -7.85 3.93 3.40
CA GLY A 357 -8.79 5.02 3.21
C GLY A 357 -10.00 4.71 2.34
N PHE A 358 -10.00 3.66 1.54
CA PHE A 358 -11.14 3.37 0.66
C PHE A 358 -12.43 3.12 1.44
N GLU A 359 -12.40 2.35 2.53
CA GLU A 359 -13.59 2.13 3.36
C GLU A 359 -14.10 3.46 3.94
N GLY A 360 -13.19 4.29 4.44
CA GLY A 360 -13.52 5.61 4.97
C GLY A 360 -14.11 6.54 3.91
N GLU A 361 -13.58 6.48 2.69
CA GLU A 361 -14.03 7.30 1.55
C GLU A 361 -15.43 6.89 1.11
N VAL A 362 -15.69 5.59 0.95
CA VAL A 362 -17.02 5.07 0.61
C VAL A 362 -18.04 5.43 1.68
N LYS A 363 -17.69 5.29 2.97
CA LYS A 363 -18.57 5.68 4.09
C LYS A 363 -18.86 7.18 4.10
N ALA A 364 -17.88 8.02 3.75
CA ALA A 364 -18.05 9.46 3.70
C ALA A 364 -18.90 9.92 2.51
N LYS A 365 -18.73 9.29 1.33
CA LYS A 365 -19.46 9.66 0.11
C LYS A 365 -20.83 8.99 -0.01
N TYR A 366 -20.98 7.81 0.58
CA TYR A 366 -22.18 6.96 0.56
C TYR A 366 -22.57 6.46 1.96
N ASN A 367 -22.38 5.16 2.25
CA ASN A 367 -22.74 4.54 3.52
C ASN A 367 -21.98 3.23 3.77
N THR A 368 -22.08 2.73 5.00
CA THR A 368 -21.43 1.48 5.46
C THR A 368 -21.82 0.26 4.62
N LYS A 369 -23.10 0.12 4.26
CA LYS A 369 -23.59 -1.02 3.47
C LYS A 369 -22.90 -1.09 2.09
N MET A 370 -22.66 0.05 1.46
CA MET A 370 -21.92 0.11 0.20
C MET A 370 -20.46 -0.29 0.38
N ALA A 371 -19.82 0.13 1.47
CA ALA A 371 -18.43 -0.26 1.77
C ALA A 371 -18.31 -1.79 1.98
N GLU A 372 -19.25 -2.38 2.71
CA GLU A 372 -19.33 -3.84 2.89
C GLU A 372 -19.56 -4.55 1.55
N PHE A 373 -20.40 -4.00 0.67
CA PHE A 373 -20.66 -4.59 -0.64
C PHE A 373 -19.44 -4.51 -1.58
N PHE A 374 -18.68 -3.42 -1.55
CA PHE A 374 -17.40 -3.35 -2.26
C PHE A 374 -16.44 -4.46 -1.81
N THR A 375 -16.37 -4.76 -0.51
CA THR A 375 -15.55 -5.86 0.02
C THR A 375 -15.96 -7.22 -0.56
N GLU A 376 -17.27 -7.47 -0.73
CA GLU A 376 -17.77 -8.68 -1.41
C GLU A 376 -17.43 -8.69 -2.91
N ILE A 377 -17.62 -7.57 -3.61
CA ILE A 377 -17.29 -7.42 -5.04
C ILE A 377 -15.79 -7.63 -5.29
N PHE A 378 -14.93 -7.07 -4.45
CA PHE A 378 -13.48 -7.28 -4.58
C PHE A 378 -13.07 -8.74 -4.40
N CYS A 379 -13.86 -9.54 -3.66
CA CYS A 379 -13.64 -10.97 -3.59
C CYS A 379 -13.97 -11.71 -4.90
N THR A 380 -14.75 -11.12 -5.81
CA THR A 380 -15.13 -11.76 -7.08
C THR A 380 -14.21 -11.40 -8.26
N LEU A 381 -13.36 -10.37 -8.13
CA LEU A 381 -12.38 -9.97 -9.14
C LEU A 381 -11.45 -11.12 -9.56
N PRO A 382 -11.17 -11.32 -10.86
CA PRO A 382 -10.14 -12.23 -11.34
C PRO A 382 -8.77 -11.96 -10.70
N LEU A 383 -7.95 -12.99 -10.50
CA LEU A 383 -6.64 -12.84 -9.85
C LEU A 383 -5.52 -12.49 -10.84
N CYS A 384 -5.64 -12.92 -12.10
CA CYS A 384 -4.60 -12.76 -13.11
C CYS A 384 -5.16 -12.93 -14.52
N HIS A 385 -4.37 -12.56 -15.52
CA HIS A 385 -4.71 -12.76 -16.93
C HIS A 385 -3.54 -13.36 -17.71
N VAL A 386 -3.85 -14.08 -18.79
CA VAL A 386 -2.88 -14.55 -19.78
C VAL A 386 -3.25 -13.98 -21.15
N ILE A 387 -2.37 -13.16 -21.72
CA ILE A 387 -2.58 -12.50 -23.02
C ILE A 387 -1.88 -13.32 -24.11
N ASN A 388 -2.62 -13.66 -25.16
CA ASN A 388 -2.19 -14.47 -26.32
C ASN A 388 -1.47 -15.76 -25.92
N LYS A 389 -1.82 -16.36 -24.78
CA LYS A 389 -1.16 -17.55 -24.21
C LYS A 389 0.35 -17.40 -23.99
N LYS A 390 0.85 -16.15 -23.95
CA LYS A 390 2.29 -15.85 -23.93
C LYS A 390 2.69 -14.86 -22.86
N ILE A 391 1.83 -13.94 -22.46
CA ILE A 391 2.15 -12.95 -21.43
C ILE A 391 1.31 -13.25 -20.21
N PHE A 392 1.94 -13.59 -19.09
CA PHE A 392 1.25 -13.75 -17.81
C PHE A 392 1.23 -12.42 -17.07
N THR A 393 0.08 -12.06 -16.51
CA THR A 393 -0.12 -10.79 -15.78
C THR A 393 -0.75 -11.04 -14.43
N CYS A 394 -0.15 -10.50 -13.37
CA CYS A 394 -0.65 -10.56 -11.99
C CYS A 394 -0.24 -9.30 -11.25
N HIS A 395 -0.94 -8.92 -10.18
CA HIS A 395 -0.60 -7.69 -9.48
C HIS A 395 0.76 -7.80 -8.73
N GLY A 396 0.88 -8.77 -7.83
CA GLY A 396 2.08 -9.05 -7.02
C GLY A 396 3.15 -9.79 -7.82
N GLY A 397 3.14 -11.12 -7.83
CA GLY A 397 4.20 -11.85 -8.53
C GLY A 397 4.06 -13.36 -8.50
N LEU A 398 5.20 -14.03 -8.58
CA LEU A 398 5.29 -15.49 -8.63
C LEU A 398 5.32 -16.12 -7.23
N PHE A 399 5.40 -17.45 -7.24
CA PHE A 399 4.99 -18.29 -6.13
C PHE A 399 6.14 -18.73 -5.23
N ARG A 400 5.82 -18.93 -3.96
CA ARG A 400 6.72 -19.57 -2.99
C ARG A 400 7.03 -21.02 -3.38
N ASP A 401 6.05 -21.71 -3.93
CA ASP A 401 6.17 -23.12 -4.34
C ASP A 401 6.58 -23.23 -5.81
N ASP A 402 7.41 -24.22 -6.13
CA ASP A 402 7.75 -24.57 -7.51
C ASP A 402 6.62 -25.36 -8.19
N GLY A 403 6.63 -25.35 -9.52
CA GLY A 403 5.72 -26.18 -10.32
C GLY A 403 4.28 -25.68 -10.40
N VAL A 404 4.00 -24.46 -9.94
CA VAL A 404 2.67 -23.85 -10.11
C VAL A 404 2.36 -23.69 -11.61
N THR A 405 1.19 -24.20 -12.00
CA THR A 405 0.68 -24.20 -13.37
C THR A 405 -0.48 -23.23 -13.53
N LEU A 406 -0.74 -22.80 -14.78
CA LEU A 406 -1.93 -21.99 -15.09
C LEU A 406 -3.25 -22.66 -14.66
N GLU A 407 -3.31 -23.99 -14.69
CA GLU A 407 -4.49 -24.75 -14.26
C GLU A 407 -4.72 -24.68 -12.74
N GLN A 408 -3.65 -24.76 -11.94
CA GLN A 408 -3.76 -24.56 -10.48
C GLN A 408 -4.21 -23.14 -10.14
N ILE A 409 -3.74 -22.14 -10.89
CA ILE A 409 -4.18 -20.75 -10.72
C ILE A 409 -5.67 -20.61 -11.08
N ARG A 410 -6.09 -21.19 -12.21
CA ARG A 410 -7.51 -21.19 -12.66
C ARG A 410 -8.44 -21.79 -11.61
N ASN A 411 -8.01 -22.85 -10.92
CA ASN A 411 -8.76 -23.55 -9.87
C ASN A 411 -8.66 -22.91 -8.47
N THR A 412 -7.95 -21.80 -8.33
CA THR A 412 -7.83 -21.10 -7.04
C THR A 412 -9.16 -20.47 -6.63
N LYS A 413 -9.69 -20.86 -5.47
CA LYS A 413 -10.95 -20.35 -4.89
C LYS A 413 -10.78 -18.91 -4.41
N ARG A 414 -11.20 -17.95 -5.25
CA ARG A 414 -10.94 -16.52 -5.01
C ARG A 414 -12.01 -15.75 -4.23
N PHE A 415 -13.23 -16.29 -4.10
CA PHE A 415 -14.38 -15.64 -3.44
C PHE A 415 -14.24 -15.57 -1.91
N ARG A 416 -13.18 -14.91 -1.46
CA ARG A 416 -12.78 -14.72 -0.07
C ARG A 416 -11.73 -13.63 0.05
N GLN A 417 -11.42 -13.25 1.28
CA GLN A 417 -10.24 -12.43 1.57
C GLN A 417 -8.95 -13.22 1.26
N PRO A 418 -7.87 -12.56 0.81
CA PRO A 418 -6.60 -13.23 0.58
C PRO A 418 -6.11 -13.98 1.83
N PRO A 419 -5.66 -15.23 1.71
CA PRO A 419 -5.00 -15.94 2.80
C PRO A 419 -3.62 -15.36 3.12
N GLU A 420 -3.03 -15.78 4.24
CA GLU A 420 -1.65 -15.43 4.62
C GLU A 420 -0.59 -16.15 3.78
N GLU A 421 -0.95 -17.23 3.07
CA GLU A 421 -0.06 -18.03 2.21
C GLU A 421 -0.80 -18.71 1.03
N GLY A 422 -0.03 -19.23 0.08
CA GLY A 422 -0.50 -19.97 -1.10
C GLY A 422 -0.68 -19.08 -2.34
N ILE A 423 -1.11 -19.71 -3.45
CA ILE A 423 -1.20 -19.09 -4.79
C ILE A 423 -1.87 -17.71 -4.78
N MET A 424 -3.04 -17.58 -4.13
CA MET A 424 -3.76 -16.31 -4.06
C MET A 424 -3.00 -15.23 -3.30
N CYS A 425 -2.24 -15.60 -2.26
CA CYS A 425 -1.41 -14.66 -1.51
C CYS A 425 -0.27 -14.16 -2.40
N ASP A 426 0.46 -15.08 -3.01
CA ASP A 426 1.65 -14.77 -3.81
C ASP A 426 1.32 -13.91 -5.05
N LEU A 427 0.20 -14.20 -5.73
CA LEU A 427 -0.29 -13.40 -6.87
C LEU A 427 -0.55 -11.94 -6.52
N LEU A 428 -0.82 -11.63 -5.24
CA LEU A 428 -1.17 -10.30 -4.79
C LEU A 428 -0.02 -9.61 -4.05
N TRP A 429 0.95 -10.35 -3.49
CA TRP A 429 1.92 -9.79 -2.54
C TRP A 429 3.41 -10.06 -2.85
N SER A 430 3.73 -10.99 -3.74
CA SER A 430 5.14 -11.32 -4.01
C SER A 430 5.85 -10.23 -4.82
N ASP A 431 7.16 -10.08 -4.60
CA ASP A 431 8.02 -9.13 -5.32
C ASP A 431 9.21 -9.86 -6.01
N PRO A 432 9.70 -9.38 -7.16
CA PRO A 432 10.93 -9.91 -7.74
C PRO A 432 12.17 -9.57 -6.88
N GLN A 433 13.22 -10.39 -6.97
CA GLN A 433 14.55 -10.11 -6.42
C GLN A 433 15.64 -10.46 -7.44
N GLU A 434 16.76 -9.75 -7.43
CA GLU A 434 17.80 -9.95 -8.45
C GLU A 434 18.65 -11.21 -8.24
N ILE A 435 18.65 -11.79 -7.04
CA ILE A 435 19.37 -13.02 -6.73
C ILE A 435 18.49 -14.26 -6.96
N ASN A 436 19.10 -15.35 -7.39
CA ASN A 436 18.41 -16.63 -7.56
C ASN A 436 17.80 -17.15 -6.24
N GLY A 437 16.77 -17.98 -6.37
CA GLY A 437 16.05 -18.59 -5.28
C GLY A 437 14.89 -17.74 -4.77
N ARG A 438 14.58 -17.90 -3.49
CA ARG A 438 13.47 -17.20 -2.83
C ARG A 438 13.90 -16.67 -1.47
N SER A 439 13.34 -15.53 -1.10
CA SER A 439 13.55 -14.93 0.22
C SER A 439 12.22 -14.59 0.89
N PRO A 440 12.19 -14.44 2.23
CA PRO A 440 11.04 -13.85 2.91
C PRO A 440 10.72 -12.47 2.34
N SER A 441 9.44 -12.19 2.13
CA SER A 441 9.01 -10.88 1.61
C SER A 441 9.38 -9.75 2.57
N LYS A 442 9.92 -8.65 2.03
CA LYS A 442 10.12 -7.40 2.77
C LYS A 442 8.82 -6.84 3.36
N ARG A 443 7.67 -7.25 2.82
CA ARG A 443 6.33 -6.85 3.26
C ARG A 443 5.78 -7.71 4.40
N GLY A 444 6.44 -8.84 4.71
CA GLY A 444 5.98 -9.78 5.75
C GLY A 444 4.84 -10.71 5.30
N VAL A 445 4.45 -10.65 4.02
CA VAL A 445 3.43 -11.47 3.36
C VAL A 445 3.85 -11.72 1.90
N GLY A 446 3.54 -12.89 1.34
CA GLY A 446 4.08 -13.35 0.05
C GLY A 446 5.53 -13.85 0.14
N CYS A 447 6.27 -13.76 -0.97
CA CYS A 447 7.71 -14.06 -1.03
C CYS A 447 8.45 -13.10 -1.97
N GLN A 448 9.78 -13.13 -1.90
CA GLN A 448 10.63 -12.62 -2.97
C GLN A 448 11.06 -13.78 -3.86
N PHE A 449 11.05 -13.60 -5.19
CA PHE A 449 11.38 -14.64 -6.15
C PHE A 449 12.44 -14.19 -7.16
N GLY A 450 13.42 -15.06 -7.42
CA GLY A 450 14.56 -14.78 -8.28
C GLY A 450 14.33 -14.99 -9.78
N PRO A 451 15.38 -14.73 -10.59
CA PRO A 451 15.37 -14.97 -12.03
C PRO A 451 15.11 -16.44 -12.40
N ASP A 452 15.68 -17.38 -11.65
CA ASP A 452 15.50 -18.82 -11.81
C ASP A 452 14.05 -19.28 -11.61
N VAL A 453 13.36 -18.73 -10.61
CA VAL A 453 11.93 -18.98 -10.35
C VAL A 453 11.08 -18.49 -11.53
N THR A 454 11.41 -17.31 -12.05
CA THR A 454 10.72 -16.72 -13.19
C THR A 454 10.93 -17.56 -14.45
N GLU A 455 12.17 -17.94 -14.73
CA GLU A 455 12.49 -18.79 -15.87
C GLU A 455 11.80 -20.15 -15.81
N ALA A 456 11.80 -20.80 -14.65
CA ALA A 456 11.13 -22.08 -14.46
C ALA A 456 9.61 -21.97 -14.69
N PHE A 457 8.96 -20.96 -14.12
CA PHE A 457 7.52 -20.75 -14.30
C PHE A 457 7.15 -20.49 -15.77
N LEU A 458 7.91 -19.62 -16.45
CA LEU A 458 7.67 -19.29 -17.85
C LEU A 458 7.84 -20.52 -18.75
N LYS A 459 8.92 -21.29 -18.54
CA LYS A 459 9.19 -22.52 -19.30
C LYS A 459 8.10 -23.57 -19.08
N ASN A 460 7.68 -23.79 -17.84
CA ASN A 460 6.70 -24.82 -17.48
C ASN A 460 5.30 -24.51 -18.05
N ASN A 461 5.00 -23.24 -18.33
CA ASN A 461 3.69 -22.79 -18.81
C ASN A 461 3.71 -22.25 -20.25
N ASP A 462 4.83 -22.41 -20.98
CA ASP A 462 5.01 -21.93 -22.37
C ASP A 462 4.73 -20.42 -22.56
N LEU A 463 5.27 -19.61 -21.65
CA LEU A 463 5.12 -18.15 -21.60
C LEU A 463 6.41 -17.42 -22.00
N LEU A 464 6.28 -16.19 -22.50
CA LEU A 464 7.39 -15.30 -22.85
C LEU A 464 7.92 -14.53 -21.65
N TYR A 465 7.03 -13.88 -20.89
CA TYR A 465 7.39 -13.05 -19.74
C TYR A 465 6.19 -12.79 -18.82
N VAL A 466 6.50 -12.27 -17.63
CA VAL A 466 5.54 -11.81 -16.62
C VAL A 466 5.45 -10.28 -16.63
N VAL A 467 4.23 -9.74 -16.56
CA VAL A 467 3.99 -8.33 -16.21
C VAL A 467 3.34 -8.28 -14.83
N ARG A 468 3.90 -7.48 -13.95
CA ARG A 468 3.38 -7.24 -12.61
C ARG A 468 3.40 -5.76 -12.23
N SER A 469 2.80 -5.39 -11.11
CA SER A 469 2.66 -3.99 -10.68
C SER A 469 3.21 -3.77 -9.26
N HIS A 470 2.41 -3.40 -8.25
CA HIS A 470 2.66 -3.53 -6.79
C HIS A 470 3.86 -2.79 -6.17
N GLU A 471 4.84 -2.38 -6.96
CA GLU A 471 6.00 -1.59 -6.54
C GLU A 471 6.10 -0.31 -7.35
N VAL A 472 6.16 0.82 -6.64
CA VAL A 472 6.51 2.13 -7.21
C VAL A 472 7.88 2.04 -7.87
N LYS A 473 8.00 2.56 -9.10
CA LYS A 473 9.25 2.70 -9.84
C LYS A 473 9.45 4.12 -10.31
N ASP A 474 10.69 4.62 -10.29
CA ASP A 474 11.00 6.02 -10.62
C ASP A 474 10.52 6.44 -12.02
N GLN A 475 10.67 5.56 -13.01
CA GLN A 475 10.19 5.80 -14.39
C GLN A 475 8.78 5.23 -14.64
N GLY A 476 8.09 4.78 -13.60
CA GLY A 476 6.80 4.06 -13.70
C GLY A 476 6.93 2.62 -14.18
N TYR A 477 8.13 2.16 -14.54
CA TYR A 477 8.39 0.76 -14.89
C TYR A 477 9.81 0.33 -14.53
N GLU A 478 10.04 -0.98 -14.44
CA GLU A 478 11.37 -1.56 -14.30
C GLU A 478 11.42 -2.93 -14.99
N THR A 479 12.58 -3.27 -15.57
CA THR A 479 12.82 -4.58 -16.19
C THR A 479 13.70 -5.42 -15.28
N HIS A 480 13.20 -6.59 -14.89
CA HIS A 480 13.87 -7.55 -14.02
C HIS A 480 14.23 -8.83 -14.77
N HIS A 481 15.09 -9.64 -14.16
CA HIS A 481 15.30 -11.05 -14.54
C HIS A 481 15.62 -11.23 -16.03
N SER A 482 16.50 -10.38 -16.56
CA SER A 482 16.91 -10.38 -17.98
C SER A 482 15.74 -10.25 -18.97
N GLY A 483 14.76 -9.39 -18.68
CA GLY A 483 13.64 -9.13 -19.59
C GLY A 483 12.52 -10.16 -19.54
N LYS A 484 12.46 -10.97 -18.47
CA LYS A 484 11.43 -11.99 -18.24
C LYS A 484 10.38 -11.59 -17.21
N CYS A 485 10.64 -10.54 -16.42
CA CYS A 485 9.70 -9.97 -15.47
C CYS A 485 9.72 -8.44 -15.59
N TYR A 486 8.55 -7.82 -15.75
CA TYR A 486 8.40 -6.38 -15.88
C TYR A 486 7.50 -5.85 -14.78
N THR A 487 7.95 -4.81 -14.08
CA THR A 487 7.11 -4.04 -13.17
C THR A 487 6.52 -2.85 -13.93
N ILE A 488 5.21 -2.62 -13.83
CA ILE A 488 4.50 -1.45 -14.37
C ILE A 488 3.68 -0.76 -13.28
N PHE A 489 3.77 0.56 -13.19
CA PHE A 489 3.14 1.35 -12.13
C PHE A 489 2.55 2.63 -12.72
N SER A 490 1.25 2.85 -12.55
CA SER A 490 0.49 3.87 -13.28
C SER A 490 0.02 5.05 -12.41
N ALA A 491 0.52 5.15 -11.17
CA ALA A 491 0.27 6.28 -10.27
C ALA A 491 1.50 7.22 -10.23
N PRO A 492 1.59 8.25 -11.10
CA PRO A 492 2.67 9.22 -11.07
C PRO A 492 2.63 10.06 -9.78
N ASN A 493 3.77 10.56 -9.33
CA ASN A 493 3.94 11.31 -8.07
C ASN A 493 3.15 10.68 -6.91
N TYR A 494 3.32 9.38 -6.72
CA TYR A 494 2.49 8.59 -5.82
C TYR A 494 2.36 9.23 -4.42
N CYS A 495 1.12 9.30 -3.92
CA CYS A 495 0.77 9.94 -2.65
C CYS A 495 1.24 11.41 -2.54
N ASP A 496 1.30 12.13 -3.65
CA ASP A 496 1.73 13.52 -3.78
C ASP A 496 3.17 13.82 -3.31
N THR A 497 3.98 12.77 -3.10
CA THR A 497 5.27 12.87 -2.40
C THR A 497 6.40 12.13 -3.07
N MET A 498 6.10 11.04 -3.78
CA MET A 498 7.13 10.13 -4.32
C MET A 498 7.80 10.64 -5.61
N GLY A 499 7.21 11.60 -6.32
CA GLY A 499 7.80 12.23 -7.51
C GLY A 499 8.20 11.30 -8.66
N ASN A 500 7.79 10.04 -8.62
CA ASN A 500 7.97 9.06 -9.69
C ASN A 500 7.12 9.42 -10.92
N LYS A 501 7.49 8.92 -12.09
CA LYS A 501 6.59 8.88 -13.25
C LYS A 501 5.59 7.73 -13.12
N GLY A 502 4.49 7.83 -13.84
CA GLY A 502 3.60 6.72 -14.15
C GLY A 502 3.98 6.14 -15.51
N ALA A 503 3.64 4.88 -15.76
CA ALA A 503 3.79 4.29 -17.08
C ALA A 503 2.67 3.28 -17.39
N PHE A 504 2.50 2.97 -18.67
CA PHE A 504 1.71 1.85 -19.15
C PHE A 504 2.45 1.13 -20.29
N ILE A 505 2.11 -0.15 -20.50
CA ILE A 505 2.65 -0.98 -21.59
C ILE A 505 1.68 -0.98 -22.76
N THR A 506 2.20 -0.93 -23.99
CA THR A 506 1.45 -1.23 -25.21
C THR A 506 2.09 -2.39 -25.97
N ILE A 507 1.24 -3.26 -26.52
CA ILE A 507 1.60 -4.37 -27.41
C ILE A 507 0.63 -4.40 -28.60
N THR A 508 0.97 -5.13 -29.66
CA THR A 508 0.01 -5.56 -30.68
C THR A 508 -0.05 -7.08 -30.75
N GLY A 509 -1.17 -7.66 -31.20
CA GLY A 509 -1.35 -9.12 -31.21
C GLY A 509 -0.26 -9.90 -31.96
N ASP A 510 0.33 -9.27 -32.98
CA ASP A 510 1.44 -9.77 -33.82
C ASP A 510 2.84 -9.36 -33.33
N SER A 511 2.94 -8.50 -32.31
CA SER A 511 4.20 -8.03 -31.73
C SER A 511 4.09 -7.95 -30.21
N LEU A 512 4.17 -9.11 -29.57
CA LEU A 512 4.08 -9.27 -28.11
C LEU A 512 5.40 -8.94 -27.39
N TYR A 513 6.54 -8.92 -28.06
CA TYR A 513 7.85 -8.66 -27.48
C TYR A 513 8.74 -7.83 -28.43
N PRO A 514 9.58 -6.90 -27.92
CA PRO A 514 9.60 -6.42 -26.53
C PRO A 514 8.38 -5.53 -26.20
N PRO A 515 7.94 -5.48 -24.93
CA PRO A 515 6.88 -4.56 -24.51
C PRO A 515 7.31 -3.10 -24.74
N ARG A 516 6.35 -2.24 -25.13
CA ARG A 516 6.60 -0.80 -25.32
C ARG A 516 6.06 -0.03 -24.13
N PHE A 517 6.94 0.71 -23.46
CA PHE A 517 6.59 1.55 -22.31
C PHE A 517 6.30 2.98 -22.75
N THR A 518 5.23 3.56 -22.24
CA THR A 518 4.96 4.99 -22.32
C THR A 518 4.91 5.54 -20.91
N THR A 519 5.79 6.49 -20.61
CA THR A 519 5.85 7.16 -19.29
C THR A 519 5.11 8.49 -19.32
N PHE A 520 4.53 8.90 -18.21
CA PHE A 520 3.81 10.16 -18.05
C PHE A 520 4.01 10.77 -16.66
N ASP A 521 3.87 12.08 -16.57
CA ASP A 521 3.95 12.84 -15.32
C ASP A 521 2.56 13.01 -14.68
N ALA A 522 2.53 13.38 -13.41
CA ALA A 522 1.29 13.57 -12.66
C ALA A 522 0.48 14.76 -13.18
N ALA A 523 -0.83 14.57 -13.26
CA ALA A 523 -1.80 15.60 -13.59
C ALA A 523 -2.19 16.42 -12.34
N PRO A 524 -2.55 17.70 -12.51
CA PRO A 524 -3.14 18.49 -11.43
C PRO A 524 -4.46 17.89 -10.95
N HIS A 525 -4.70 17.92 -9.64
CA HIS A 525 -5.95 17.51 -9.02
C HIS A 525 -6.40 18.52 -7.94
N PRO A 526 -7.67 18.49 -7.50
CA PRO A 526 -8.14 19.32 -6.39
C PRO A 526 -7.32 19.12 -5.11
N ASP A 527 -7.24 20.15 -4.27
CA ASP A 527 -6.47 20.15 -3.01
C ASP A 527 -7.14 19.27 -1.93
N VAL A 528 -7.01 17.95 -2.13
CA VAL A 528 -7.47 16.91 -1.22
C VAL A 528 -6.28 15.99 -1.01
N LYS A 529 -5.64 16.13 0.16
CA LYS A 529 -4.45 15.35 0.51
C LYS A 529 -4.69 13.85 0.37
N ALA A 530 -3.68 13.10 -0.09
CA ALA A 530 -3.65 11.65 0.05
C ALA A 530 -3.99 11.21 1.49
N MET A 531 -4.61 10.04 1.62
CA MET A 531 -4.97 9.41 2.89
C MET A 531 -5.97 10.20 3.75
N LYS A 532 -6.71 11.15 3.18
CA LYS A 532 -7.70 11.96 3.91
C LYS A 532 -8.73 11.12 4.67
N TYR A 533 -9.11 9.98 4.11
CA TYR A 533 -10.15 9.10 4.64
C TYR A 533 -9.62 7.87 5.38
N ALA A 534 -8.29 7.73 5.46
CA ALA A 534 -7.66 6.64 6.20
C ALA A 534 -7.94 6.76 7.70
N GLN A 535 -7.98 5.63 8.40
CA GLN A 535 -8.05 5.64 9.86
C GLN A 535 -6.84 6.36 10.43
N SER A 536 -7.02 7.03 11.58
CA SER A 536 -5.95 7.71 12.31
C SER A 536 -4.83 6.78 12.80
N MET A 537 -4.88 5.48 12.46
CA MET A 537 -3.77 4.54 12.52
C MET A 537 -2.48 5.07 11.87
N PHE A 538 -2.54 6.06 10.96
CA PHE A 538 -1.34 6.75 10.46
C PHE A 538 -0.67 7.71 11.48
N GLY A 539 -1.34 8.05 12.57
CA GLY A 539 -0.68 8.60 13.76
C GLY A 539 0.15 7.55 14.52
N PHE A 540 0.02 6.26 14.16
CA PHE A 540 0.65 5.14 14.85
C PHE A 540 1.94 4.69 14.19
N LEU A 541 2.02 4.84 12.86
CA LEU A 541 3.20 4.60 12.04
C LEU A 541 4.08 5.84 12.04
#